data_AF-A0A2E2B5W1-F1
#
_entry.id   AF-A0A2E2B5W1-F1
#
_cell.length_a   1.000
_cell.length_b   1.000
_cell.length_c   1.000
_cell.angle_alpha   90.00
_cell.angle_beta   90.00
_cell.angle_gamma   90.00
#
_symmetry.space_group_name_H-M   'P 1'
#
loop_
_entity.id
_entity.type
_entity.pdbx_description
1 polymer ?
#
loop_
_entity_poly.entity_id
_entity_poly.type
_entity_poly.pdbx_seq_one_letter_code
_entity_poly.pdbx_strand_id
1 'polypeptide(L)'
;MNLSDSPSTTDRPVIRITKDQANSSHVDDLLKRQMSLRGELGIARESQGRWYLQSWFVFMLFGGLFALIAWGIIEPFFEDHIYIQGQVKEVVSSDMSSEHPDLKEVHLEDGNVILVTADTELTHHGGKFETLTPGQEVGFYVEWLPDLGEKFSYAVMVEVNPPTPAPPRSKESLNSLSARHTAISMFFFPLIASMIGLGLGAADGIMCRLVQRALLAGVVGLIIGLLGGFVSSICADLVYAPISALASRQTGESVGFFSTTGFLVQMGGRSLAWAFAGVAMGLGQGMALRSGRLALYGLIGGILGGLLGGLLFDPIDFLIVSKSTPSGHWSRMVGITVIGLTVGGMIGLVELLGRDAWFCMTKGPLSGKEFLVFKNTMRMGCSPRSDIYLFNDPGVAEHHAILRATGGSYEIEGMDGAFPVTVNGRVVKRSRLRHGDQVGLGSTQFTFNCKTNNH
;
A
#
# COMPACT_ATOMS: atom_id res chain seq x y z
N MET A 1 37.83 -49.10 51.04
CA MET A 1 38.18 -47.66 51.09
C MET A 1 39.55 -47.53 50.46
N ASN A 2 39.79 -46.86 49.33
CA ASN A 2 39.11 -45.73 48.73
C ASN A 2 39.02 -45.90 47.20
N LEU A 3 37.85 -45.58 46.64
CA LEU A 3 37.65 -45.33 45.21
C LEU A 3 38.37 -44.03 44.86
N SER A 4 39.31 -44.10 43.94
CA SER A 4 40.05 -42.95 43.40
C SER A 4 39.18 -42.12 42.47
N ASP A 5 39.25 -40.81 42.66
CA ASP A 5 38.43 -39.76 42.06
C ASP A 5 38.30 -39.84 40.53
N SER A 6 37.04 -39.86 40.08
CA SER A 6 36.66 -39.40 38.75
C SER A 6 36.85 -37.88 38.66
N PRO A 7 37.48 -37.33 37.60
CA PRO A 7 37.62 -35.88 37.45
C PRO A 7 36.23 -35.23 37.35
N SER A 8 35.94 -34.35 38.31
CA SER A 8 34.71 -33.58 38.39
C SER A 8 34.48 -32.78 37.12
N THR A 9 33.28 -32.91 36.54
CA THR A 9 32.79 -32.23 35.32
C THR A 9 32.61 -30.71 35.47
N THR A 10 33.15 -30.09 36.52
CA THR A 10 32.95 -28.69 36.90
C THR A 10 33.99 -27.71 36.35
N ASP A 11 35.03 -28.16 35.65
CA ASP A 11 36.13 -27.30 35.19
C ASP A 11 36.02 -26.89 33.71
N ARG A 12 34.80 -26.81 33.16
CA ARG A 12 34.58 -26.14 31.88
C ARG A 12 34.44 -24.64 32.18
N PRO A 13 35.39 -23.78 31.79
CA PRO A 13 35.25 -22.34 32.01
C PRO A 13 33.94 -21.88 31.37
N VAL A 14 33.09 -21.23 32.17
CA VAL A 14 31.84 -20.64 31.69
C VAL A 14 32.21 -19.63 30.60
N ILE A 15 31.93 -19.98 29.35
CA ILE A 15 32.20 -19.11 28.19
C ILE A 15 31.30 -17.88 28.34
N ARG A 16 31.84 -16.79 28.87
CA ARG A 16 31.19 -15.47 28.92
C ARG A 16 31.56 -14.72 27.65
N ILE A 17 30.63 -14.67 26.70
CA ILE A 17 30.77 -13.89 25.47
C ILE A 17 30.53 -12.42 25.84
N THR A 18 31.53 -11.56 25.64
CA THR A 18 31.37 -10.11 25.84
C THR A 18 30.63 -9.47 24.66
N LYS A 19 30.01 -8.30 24.87
CA LYS A 19 29.28 -7.57 23.82
C LYS A 19 30.17 -7.26 22.61
N ASP A 20 31.45 -6.98 22.84
CA ASP A 20 32.42 -6.71 21.78
C ASP A 20 32.81 -7.98 21.01
N GLN A 21 32.88 -9.13 21.68
CA GLN A 21 33.12 -10.42 21.03
C GLN A 21 31.91 -10.85 20.18
N ALA A 22 30.69 -10.62 20.68
CA ALA A 22 29.46 -10.92 19.96
C ALA A 22 29.30 -10.08 18.68
N ASN A 23 29.79 -8.84 18.68
CA ASN A 23 29.75 -7.92 17.53
C ASN A 23 31.08 -7.88 16.74
N SER A 24 31.94 -8.88 16.92
CA SER A 24 33.21 -8.93 16.19
C SER A 24 32.99 -9.31 14.73
N SER A 25 33.87 -8.83 13.84
CA SER A 25 33.86 -9.20 12.42
C SER A 25 33.92 -10.72 12.20
N HIS A 26 34.58 -11.44 13.10
CA HIS A 26 34.64 -12.90 13.07
C HIS A 26 33.27 -13.58 13.29
N VAL A 27 32.43 -13.05 14.18
CA VAL A 27 31.08 -13.56 14.40
C VAL A 27 30.18 -13.23 13.21
N ASP A 28 30.30 -12.04 12.63
CA ASP A 28 29.60 -11.66 11.40
C ASP A 28 29.97 -12.58 10.22
N ASP A 29 31.25 -12.93 10.09
CA ASP A 29 31.73 -13.89 9.09
C ASP A 29 31.15 -15.29 9.32
N LEU A 30 31.11 -15.76 10.57
CA LEU A 30 30.52 -17.05 10.91
C LEU A 30 29.00 -17.09 10.66
N LEU A 31 28.28 -16.03 11.02
CA LEU A 31 26.85 -15.89 10.77
C LEU A 31 26.56 -15.84 9.27
N LYS A 32 27.35 -15.10 8.49
CA LYS A 32 27.20 -15.04 7.03
C LYS A 32 27.61 -16.33 6.34
N ARG A 33 28.60 -17.05 6.87
CA ARG A 33 28.93 -18.41 6.44
C ARG A 33 27.78 -19.37 6.73
N GLN A 34 27.13 -19.25 7.88
CA GLN A 34 25.94 -20.02 8.22
C GLN A 34 24.74 -19.64 7.32
N MET A 35 24.56 -18.36 7.01
CA MET A 35 23.52 -17.88 6.08
C MET A 35 23.81 -18.33 4.65
N SER A 36 25.06 -18.30 4.19
CA SER A 36 25.45 -18.79 2.87
C SER A 36 25.33 -20.32 2.78
N LEU A 37 25.50 -21.05 3.87
CA LEU A 37 25.17 -22.49 3.93
C LEU A 37 23.66 -22.75 3.95
N ARG A 38 22.85 -21.88 4.59
CA ARG A 38 21.38 -21.98 4.63
C ARG A 38 20.68 -21.47 3.36
N GLY A 39 21.39 -20.76 2.48
CA GLY A 39 20.79 -20.04 1.35
C GLY A 39 20.34 -18.64 1.77
N GLU A 40 20.49 -17.65 0.88
CA GLU A 40 19.85 -16.35 1.11
C GLU A 40 18.34 -16.57 1.24
N LEU A 41 17.77 -16.23 2.40
CA LEU A 41 16.33 -16.17 2.66
C LEU A 41 15.72 -14.94 1.97
N GLY A 42 16.02 -14.78 0.68
CA GLY A 42 15.63 -13.63 -0.13
C GLY A 42 14.55 -13.94 -1.15
N ILE A 43 14.57 -15.15 -1.73
CA ILE A 43 13.53 -15.67 -2.62
C ILE A 43 13.59 -17.20 -2.44
N ALA A 44 12.71 -17.76 -1.62
CA ALA A 44 12.71 -19.18 -1.35
C ALA A 44 12.37 -19.98 -2.63
N ARG A 45 13.24 -20.94 -2.92
CA ARG A 45 13.07 -22.22 -3.64
C ARG A 45 11.67 -22.46 -4.22
N GLU A 46 11.59 -22.75 -5.53
CA GLU A 46 10.45 -23.48 -6.08
C GLU A 46 10.30 -24.79 -5.31
N SER A 47 9.23 -24.90 -4.52
CA SER A 47 8.64 -26.20 -4.24
C SER A 47 7.40 -26.32 -5.11
N GLN A 48 7.07 -27.55 -5.48
CA GLN A 48 5.73 -27.97 -5.91
C GLN A 48 4.70 -27.70 -4.80
N GLY A 49 4.58 -26.45 -4.35
CA GLY A 49 3.67 -25.99 -3.32
C GLY A 49 2.32 -25.67 -3.93
N ARG A 50 1.27 -25.88 -3.14
CA ARG A 50 -0.11 -25.55 -3.53
C ARG A 50 -0.18 -24.08 -3.97
N TRP A 51 -0.96 -23.80 -5.01
CA TRP A 51 -1.01 -22.47 -5.67
C TRP A 51 -1.24 -21.30 -4.70
N TYR A 52 -1.95 -21.52 -3.59
CA TYR A 52 -2.24 -20.52 -2.56
C TYR A 52 -1.08 -20.20 -1.61
N LEU A 53 0.04 -20.93 -1.68
CA LEU A 53 1.27 -20.62 -0.94
C LEU A 53 2.31 -19.90 -1.80
N GLN A 54 1.99 -19.62 -3.07
CA GLN A 54 2.87 -18.87 -3.95
C GLN A 54 2.95 -17.42 -3.49
N SER A 55 4.15 -16.81 -3.58
CA SER A 55 4.38 -15.45 -3.11
C SER A 55 3.34 -14.47 -3.66
N TRP A 56 2.98 -14.58 -4.94
CA TRP A 56 2.03 -13.65 -5.54
C TRP A 56 0.67 -13.62 -4.86
N PHE A 57 0.19 -14.79 -4.44
CA PHE A 57 -1.08 -14.91 -3.75
C PHE A 57 -0.97 -14.39 -2.31
N VAL A 58 0.18 -14.63 -1.66
CA VAL A 58 0.45 -14.11 -0.31
C VAL A 58 0.52 -12.58 -0.33
N PHE A 59 1.28 -11.97 -1.24
CA PHE A 59 1.35 -10.51 -1.38
C PHE A 59 -0.02 -9.90 -1.69
N MET A 60 -0.81 -10.53 -2.57
CA MET A 60 -2.19 -10.13 -2.85
C MET A 60 -3.02 -10.10 -1.55
N LEU A 61 -3.04 -11.20 -0.78
CA LEU A 61 -3.78 -11.27 0.49
C LEU A 61 -3.27 -10.26 1.52
N PHE A 62 -1.96 -10.05 1.62
CA PHE A 62 -1.38 -9.07 2.54
C PHE A 62 -1.81 -7.65 2.18
N GLY A 63 -1.76 -7.29 0.89
CA GLY A 63 -2.22 -5.99 0.42
C GLY A 63 -3.69 -5.76 0.75
N GLY A 64 -4.56 -6.73 0.42
CA GLY A 64 -5.99 -6.65 0.75
C GLY A 64 -6.28 -6.59 2.25
N LEU A 65 -5.60 -7.42 3.06
CA LEU A 65 -5.76 -7.45 4.52
C LEU A 65 -5.39 -6.11 5.16
N PHE A 66 -4.24 -5.54 4.78
CA PHE A 66 -3.82 -4.24 5.34
C PHE A 66 -4.67 -3.08 4.84
N ALA A 67 -5.25 -3.18 3.65
CA ALA A 67 -6.25 -2.23 3.18
C ALA A 67 -7.54 -2.29 4.01
N LEU A 68 -8.01 -3.49 4.35
CA LEU A 68 -9.17 -3.70 5.24
C LEU A 68 -8.91 -3.22 6.66
N ILE A 69 -7.70 -3.46 7.19
CA ILE A 69 -7.30 -2.93 8.50
C ILE A 69 -7.28 -1.40 8.47
N ALA A 70 -6.72 -0.81 7.42
CA ALA A 70 -6.72 0.64 7.24
C ALA A 70 -8.14 1.21 7.25
N TRP A 71 -9.03 0.61 6.46
CA TRP A 71 -10.43 0.96 6.44
C TRP A 71 -11.06 0.85 7.84
N GLY A 72 -10.92 -0.28 8.53
CA GLY A 72 -11.51 -0.47 9.87
C GLY A 72 -10.97 0.49 10.94
N ILE A 73 -9.75 1.01 10.78
CA ILE A 73 -9.16 2.02 11.68
C ILE A 73 -9.66 3.43 11.33
N ILE A 74 -9.77 3.77 10.04
CA ILE A 74 -10.05 5.13 9.57
C ILE A 74 -11.56 5.39 9.52
N GLU A 75 -12.35 4.42 9.07
CA GLU A 75 -13.79 4.53 8.84
C GLU A 75 -14.56 5.14 10.02
N PRO A 76 -14.36 4.69 11.28
CA PRO A 76 -15.15 5.21 12.40
C PRO A 76 -14.94 6.70 12.69
N PHE A 77 -13.89 7.29 12.12
CA PHE A 77 -13.57 8.71 12.26
C PHE A 77 -13.94 9.51 11.01
N PHE A 78 -14.27 8.86 9.90
CA PHE A 78 -14.62 9.47 8.64
C PHE A 78 -16.13 9.72 8.57
N GLU A 79 -16.52 10.97 8.42
CA GLU A 79 -17.92 11.39 8.28
C GLU A 79 -18.08 11.91 6.85
N ASP A 80 -18.97 11.32 6.04
CA ASP A 80 -19.17 11.75 4.63
C ASP A 80 -19.83 13.15 4.55
N HIS A 81 -20.62 13.51 5.58
CA HIS A 81 -21.25 14.83 5.73
C HIS A 81 -21.20 15.30 7.18
N ILE A 82 -21.24 16.61 7.40
CA ILE A 82 -21.26 17.19 8.75
C ILE A 82 -22.64 16.96 9.36
N TYR A 83 -22.70 16.38 10.56
CA TYR A 83 -23.95 16.16 11.27
C TYR A 83 -24.21 17.23 12.34
N ILE A 84 -25.38 17.86 12.28
CA ILE A 84 -25.85 18.88 13.23
C ILE A 84 -27.20 18.46 13.75
N GLN A 85 -27.48 18.73 15.03
CA GLN A 85 -28.76 18.43 15.64
C GLN A 85 -29.23 19.63 16.46
N GLY A 86 -30.46 20.06 16.24
CA GLY A 86 -31.03 21.21 16.93
C GLY A 86 -32.55 21.24 16.89
N GLN A 87 -33.14 22.11 17.71
CA GLN A 87 -34.57 22.39 17.68
C GLN A 87 -34.88 23.44 16.63
N VAL A 88 -35.89 23.15 15.81
CA VAL A 88 -36.38 24.05 14.77
C VAL A 88 -37.05 25.26 15.43
N LYS A 89 -36.54 26.47 15.19
CA LYS A 89 -37.14 27.70 15.66
C LYS A 89 -38.21 28.19 14.69
N GLU A 90 -37.86 28.29 13.41
CA GLU A 90 -38.77 28.71 12.33
C GLU A 90 -38.29 28.18 10.98
N VAL A 91 -39.24 28.09 10.04
CA VAL A 91 -38.97 27.73 8.63
C VAL A 91 -39.49 28.86 7.76
N VAL A 92 -38.61 29.50 7.00
CA VAL A 92 -38.91 30.68 6.19
C VAL A 92 -38.55 30.41 4.74
N SER A 93 -39.26 31.02 3.78
CA SER A 93 -38.81 31.04 2.38
C SER A 93 -37.55 31.90 2.27
N SER A 94 -36.49 31.39 1.63
CA SER A 94 -35.24 32.15 1.52
C SER A 94 -35.42 33.40 0.66
N ASP A 95 -34.77 34.51 1.03
CA ASP A 95 -34.70 35.70 0.18
C ASP A 95 -33.91 35.45 -1.12
N MET A 96 -33.15 34.35 -1.20
CA MET A 96 -32.49 33.86 -2.41
C MET A 96 -33.45 33.13 -3.38
N SER A 97 -34.76 33.12 -3.09
CA SER A 97 -35.78 32.40 -3.87
C SER A 97 -35.95 32.89 -5.31
N SER A 98 -35.38 34.04 -5.69
CA SER A 98 -35.46 34.56 -7.07
C SER A 98 -34.72 33.69 -8.08
N GLU A 99 -33.69 32.94 -7.66
CA GLU A 99 -32.96 31.98 -8.50
C GLU A 99 -33.37 30.52 -8.26
N HIS A 100 -33.87 30.19 -7.07
CA HIS A 100 -34.32 28.84 -6.68
C HIS A 100 -35.65 28.92 -5.91
N PRO A 101 -36.81 28.77 -6.58
CA PRO A 101 -38.13 29.01 -5.97
C PRO A 101 -38.49 28.04 -4.84
N ASP A 102 -37.80 26.89 -4.75
CA ASP A 102 -38.06 25.83 -3.77
C ASP A 102 -37.14 25.87 -2.54
N LEU A 103 -36.28 26.90 -2.43
CA LEU A 103 -35.32 27.04 -1.34
C LEU A 103 -35.97 27.60 -0.07
N LYS A 104 -35.84 26.86 1.03
CA LYS A 104 -36.32 27.23 2.37
C LYS A 104 -35.14 27.32 3.34
N GLU A 105 -35.25 28.22 4.31
CA GLU A 105 -34.31 28.36 5.41
C GLU A 105 -34.93 27.81 6.68
N VAL A 106 -34.24 26.86 7.31
CA VAL A 106 -34.57 26.34 8.62
C VAL A 106 -33.65 27.00 9.63
N HIS A 107 -34.23 27.81 10.50
CA HIS A 107 -33.50 28.49 11.56
C HIS A 107 -33.57 27.62 12.82
N LEU A 108 -32.43 27.29 13.38
CA LEU A 108 -32.33 26.52 14.62
C LEU A 108 -32.22 27.44 15.85
N GLU A 109 -32.62 26.95 17.02
CA GLU A 109 -32.55 27.67 18.30
C GLU A 109 -31.12 28.10 18.67
N ASP A 110 -30.10 27.34 18.24
CA ASP A 110 -28.67 27.65 18.44
C ASP A 110 -28.15 28.76 17.50
N GLY A 111 -29.00 29.22 16.57
CA GLY A 111 -28.72 30.27 15.60
C GLY A 111 -28.10 29.77 14.30
N ASN A 112 -27.97 28.46 14.08
CA ASN A 112 -27.58 27.91 12.77
C ASN A 112 -28.71 28.07 11.75
N VAL A 113 -28.36 28.33 10.49
CA VAL A 113 -29.31 28.48 9.38
C VAL A 113 -29.02 27.44 8.33
N ILE A 114 -30.00 26.56 8.09
CA ILE A 114 -29.87 25.43 7.18
C ILE A 114 -30.75 25.66 5.97
N LEU A 115 -30.13 25.71 4.80
CA LEU A 115 -30.79 25.82 3.50
C LEU A 115 -31.26 24.44 3.06
N VAL A 116 -32.54 24.33 2.74
CA VAL A 116 -33.18 23.06 2.35
C VAL A 116 -34.02 23.25 1.11
N THR A 117 -33.99 22.30 0.19
CA THR A 117 -34.78 22.32 -1.04
C THR A 117 -35.89 21.28 -1.01
N ALA A 118 -36.85 21.36 -1.95
CA ALA A 118 -37.92 20.38 -2.07
C ALA A 118 -37.43 18.93 -2.26
N ASP A 119 -36.22 18.76 -2.80
CA ASP A 119 -35.57 17.47 -3.07
C ASP A 119 -34.67 16.96 -1.94
N THR A 120 -34.51 17.72 -0.85
CA THR A 120 -33.75 17.21 0.31
C THR A 120 -34.48 16.02 0.92
N GLU A 121 -33.80 14.87 0.97
CA GLU A 121 -34.41 13.63 1.45
C GLU A 121 -34.70 13.69 2.96
N LEU A 122 -35.93 13.31 3.33
CA LEU A 122 -36.32 13.05 4.71
C LEU A 122 -36.06 11.58 5.04
N THR A 123 -35.21 11.31 6.04
CA THR A 123 -35.02 9.95 6.55
C THR A 123 -36.36 9.40 7.06
N HIS A 124 -36.60 8.11 6.81
CA HIS A 124 -37.77 7.32 7.22
C HIS A 124 -39.11 7.49 6.49
N HIS A 125 -39.30 8.44 5.56
CA HIS A 125 -40.60 8.55 4.88
C HIS A 125 -40.64 8.70 3.36
N GLY A 126 -39.52 8.85 2.65
CA GLY A 126 -39.55 9.03 1.18
C GLY A 126 -40.51 10.15 0.74
N GLY A 127 -40.75 11.11 1.65
CA GLY A 127 -41.72 12.18 1.51
C GLY A 127 -41.01 13.51 1.31
N LYS A 128 -41.68 14.43 0.63
CA LYS A 128 -41.19 15.79 0.37
C LYS A 128 -41.02 16.58 1.68
N PHE A 129 -40.09 17.53 1.68
CA PHE A 129 -39.66 18.42 2.78
C PHE A 129 -40.76 19.32 3.43
N GLU A 130 -42.05 19.01 3.32
CA GLU A 130 -43.13 19.92 3.72
C GLU A 130 -43.52 19.89 5.21
N THR A 131 -42.93 19.04 6.05
CA THR A 131 -43.51 18.70 7.38
C THR A 131 -42.69 19.07 8.63
N LEU A 132 -41.67 19.93 8.55
CA LEU A 132 -40.95 20.38 9.76
C LEU A 132 -41.78 21.40 10.55
N THR A 133 -41.94 21.17 11.85
CA THR A 133 -42.70 22.05 12.75
C THR A 133 -41.79 22.78 13.74
N PRO A 134 -42.08 24.04 14.11
CA PRO A 134 -41.37 24.73 15.18
C PRO A 134 -41.41 23.94 16.50
N GLY A 135 -40.28 23.88 17.20
CA GLY A 135 -40.08 23.13 18.43
C GLY A 135 -39.70 21.65 18.23
N GLN A 136 -39.69 21.15 16.98
CA GLN A 136 -39.26 19.80 16.68
C GLN A 136 -37.73 19.68 16.74
N GLU A 137 -37.23 18.61 17.36
CA GLU A 137 -35.81 18.27 17.34
C GLU A 137 -35.48 17.47 16.08
N VAL A 138 -34.50 17.94 15.31
CA VAL A 138 -34.19 17.41 13.97
C VAL A 138 -32.66 17.32 13.80
N GLY A 139 -32.21 16.25 13.14
CA GLY A 139 -30.83 16.07 12.71
C GLY A 139 -30.66 16.46 11.24
N PHE A 140 -29.52 17.02 10.88
CA PHE A 140 -29.20 17.45 9.53
C PHE A 140 -27.82 16.94 9.13
N TYR A 141 -27.74 16.28 7.98
CA TYR A 141 -26.49 16.04 7.27
C TYR A 141 -26.29 17.20 6.31
N VAL A 142 -25.25 17.99 6.52
CA VAL A 142 -25.05 19.25 5.81
C VAL A 142 -23.69 19.35 5.12
N GLU A 143 -23.67 20.16 4.07
CA GLU A 143 -22.46 20.72 3.48
C GLU A 143 -22.34 22.20 3.88
N TRP A 144 -21.16 22.60 4.34
CA TRP A 144 -20.93 23.96 4.79
C TRP A 144 -20.72 24.92 3.61
N LEU A 145 -21.36 26.09 3.67
CA LEU A 145 -21.30 27.12 2.62
C LEU A 145 -20.53 28.35 3.12
N PRO A 146 -19.19 28.35 3.06
CA PRO A 146 -18.37 29.42 3.64
C PRO A 146 -18.64 30.80 3.03
N ASP A 147 -19.03 30.85 1.75
CA ASP A 147 -19.28 32.10 1.02
C ASP A 147 -20.53 32.87 1.53
N LEU A 148 -21.47 32.17 2.17
CA LEU A 148 -22.71 32.76 2.71
C LEU A 148 -22.58 33.13 4.21
N GLY A 149 -21.50 32.72 4.87
CA GLY A 149 -21.19 33.03 6.26
C GLY A 149 -21.11 31.79 7.16
N GLU A 150 -20.54 31.96 8.36
CA GLU A 150 -20.15 30.85 9.25
C GLU A 150 -21.31 29.97 9.75
N LYS A 151 -22.55 30.43 9.59
CA LYS A 151 -23.77 29.77 10.09
C LYS A 151 -24.65 29.15 9.00
N PHE A 152 -24.29 29.34 7.72
CA PHE A 152 -25.06 28.82 6.59
C PHE A 152 -24.54 27.46 6.16
N SER A 153 -25.44 26.50 6.00
CA SER A 153 -25.13 25.18 5.46
C SER A 153 -26.28 24.67 4.59
N TYR A 154 -25.97 23.82 3.61
CA TYR A 154 -26.95 23.18 2.74
C TYR A 154 -27.27 21.77 3.25
N ALA A 155 -28.55 21.43 3.42
CA ALA A 155 -28.96 20.11 3.85
C ALA A 155 -28.93 19.12 2.68
N VAL A 156 -28.12 18.07 2.84
CA VAL A 156 -28.10 16.90 1.97
C VAL A 156 -29.20 15.93 2.36
N MET A 157 -29.40 15.72 3.67
CA MET A 157 -30.45 14.87 4.21
C MET A 157 -30.92 15.39 5.57
N VAL A 158 -32.21 15.22 5.86
CA VAL A 158 -32.83 15.60 7.14
C VAL A 158 -33.33 14.37 7.89
N GLU A 159 -32.84 14.20 9.12
CA GLU A 159 -33.24 13.14 10.05
C GLU A 159 -34.32 13.64 11.01
N VAL A 160 -35.57 13.25 10.74
CA VAL A 160 -36.78 13.74 11.44
C VAL A 160 -36.87 13.22 12.89
N ASN A 161 -36.22 12.10 13.20
CA ASN A 161 -36.18 11.49 14.53
C ASN A 161 -34.71 11.22 14.94
N PRO A 162 -33.96 12.26 15.32
CA PRO A 162 -32.54 12.11 15.62
C PRO A 162 -32.31 11.33 16.93
N PRO A 163 -31.14 10.69 17.10
CA PRO A 163 -30.80 9.94 18.30
C PRO A 163 -30.81 10.83 19.56
N THR A 164 -31.37 10.28 20.65
CA THR A 164 -31.41 10.89 21.98
C THR A 164 -30.66 10.01 22.99
N PRO A 165 -29.57 10.47 23.64
CA PRO A 165 -29.04 11.84 23.60
C PRO A 165 -28.31 12.16 22.29
N ALA A 166 -28.31 13.45 21.94
CA ALA A 166 -27.58 13.97 20.80
C ALA A 166 -26.10 13.51 20.80
N PRO A 167 -25.53 13.11 19.65
CA PRO A 167 -24.13 12.75 19.56
C PRO A 167 -23.24 13.87 20.11
N PRO A 168 -22.16 13.57 20.87
CA PRO A 168 -21.33 14.61 21.47
C PRO A 168 -20.82 15.67 20.47
N ARG A 169 -20.59 15.25 19.22
CA ARG A 169 -20.05 16.08 18.13
C ARG A 169 -21.07 17.05 17.54
N SER A 170 -22.37 16.76 17.61
CA SER A 170 -23.41 17.62 17.00
C SER A 170 -23.56 18.97 17.71
N LYS A 171 -22.89 19.16 18.85
CA LYS A 171 -22.86 20.39 19.65
C LYS A 171 -21.64 21.26 19.39
N GLU A 172 -20.68 20.81 18.57
CA GLU A 172 -19.52 21.63 18.21
C GLU A 172 -19.90 22.71 17.18
N SER A 173 -19.11 23.79 17.10
CA SER A 173 -19.29 24.81 16.08
C SER A 173 -19.04 24.25 14.66
N LEU A 174 -19.79 24.73 13.67
CA LEU A 174 -19.61 24.43 12.25
C LEU A 174 -18.16 24.53 11.77
N ASN A 175 -17.45 25.59 12.15
CA ASN A 175 -16.04 25.79 11.80
C ASN A 175 -15.13 24.65 12.31
N SER A 176 -15.35 24.18 13.54
CA SER A 176 -14.61 23.05 14.14
C SER A 176 -14.88 21.75 13.38
N LEU A 177 -16.16 21.47 13.12
CA LEU A 177 -16.58 20.28 12.39
C LEU A 177 -16.04 20.28 10.95
N SER A 178 -16.09 21.42 10.26
CA SER A 178 -15.55 21.58 8.92
C SER A 178 -14.02 21.42 8.86
N ALA A 179 -13.28 22.12 9.73
CA ALA A 179 -11.82 22.02 9.77
C ALA A 179 -11.36 20.58 10.04
N ARG A 180 -12.07 19.87 10.93
CA ARG A 180 -11.82 18.46 11.21
C ARG A 180 -12.15 17.58 10.01
N HIS A 181 -13.30 17.76 9.37
CA HIS A 181 -13.69 17.03 8.17
C HIS A 181 -12.64 17.20 7.06
N THR A 182 -12.20 18.43 6.78
CA THR A 182 -11.14 18.70 5.79
C THR A 182 -9.82 18.02 6.15
N ALA A 183 -9.41 18.07 7.43
CA ALA A 183 -8.17 17.42 7.87
C ALA A 183 -8.24 15.89 7.68
N ILE A 184 -9.34 15.26 8.07
CA ILE A 184 -9.52 13.81 7.93
C ILE A 184 -9.54 13.40 6.45
N SER A 185 -10.25 14.15 5.60
CA SER A 185 -10.30 13.92 4.15
C SER A 185 -8.93 14.04 3.49
N MET A 186 -8.12 15.02 3.89
CA MET A 186 -6.76 15.22 3.39
C MET A 186 -5.81 14.04 3.74
N PHE A 187 -6.02 13.38 4.88
CA PHE A 187 -5.20 12.25 5.33
C PHE A 187 -5.78 10.87 4.98
N PHE A 188 -6.98 10.80 4.40
CA PHE A 188 -7.66 9.54 4.10
C PHE A 188 -6.82 8.59 3.22
N PHE A 189 -6.52 8.99 1.99
CA PHE A 189 -5.67 8.20 1.08
C PHE A 189 -4.23 8.01 1.57
N PRO A 190 -3.55 9.04 2.15
CA PRO A 190 -2.23 8.88 2.73
C PRO A 190 -2.15 7.78 3.80
N LEU A 191 -3.13 7.70 4.70
CA LEU A 191 -3.17 6.68 5.74
C LEU A 191 -3.42 5.29 5.19
N ILE A 192 -4.31 5.16 4.19
CA ILE A 192 -4.54 3.90 3.47
C ILE A 192 -3.26 3.43 2.77
N ALA A 193 -2.63 4.33 2.01
CA ALA A 193 -1.37 4.06 1.32
C ALA A 193 -0.27 3.63 2.29
N SER A 194 -0.19 4.28 3.45
CA SER A 194 0.75 3.96 4.51
C SER A 194 0.54 2.54 5.08
N MET A 195 -0.71 2.14 5.32
CA MET A 195 -1.02 0.80 5.83
C MET A 195 -0.78 -0.30 4.81
N ILE A 196 -1.18 -0.09 3.54
CA ILE A 196 -0.89 -1.02 2.45
C ILE A 196 0.63 -1.16 2.27
N GLY A 197 1.35 -0.03 2.25
CA GLY A 197 2.81 0.00 2.17
C GLY A 197 3.49 -0.73 3.32
N LEU A 198 2.99 -0.59 4.56
CA LEU A 198 3.48 -1.32 5.72
C LEU A 198 3.28 -2.82 5.56
N GLY A 199 2.08 -3.26 5.17
CA GLY A 199 1.76 -4.68 4.99
C GLY A 199 2.64 -5.34 3.94
N LEU A 200 2.75 -4.73 2.76
CA LEU A 200 3.54 -5.25 1.65
C LEU A 200 5.05 -5.17 1.92
N GLY A 201 5.53 -4.09 2.53
CA GLY A 201 6.92 -3.97 2.97
C GLY A 201 7.29 -5.04 3.99
N ALA A 202 6.40 -5.37 4.93
CA ALA A 202 6.64 -6.39 5.94
C ALA A 202 6.50 -7.83 5.42
N ALA A 203 5.72 -8.05 4.36
CA ALA A 203 5.32 -9.38 3.88
C ALA A 203 6.51 -10.31 3.62
N ASP A 204 7.52 -9.85 2.87
CA ASP A 204 8.73 -10.62 2.57
C ASP A 204 9.51 -11.04 3.83
N GLY A 205 9.68 -10.11 4.78
CA GLY A 205 10.32 -10.42 6.06
C GLY A 205 9.51 -11.42 6.90
N ILE A 206 8.18 -11.32 6.89
CA ILE A 206 7.29 -12.26 7.60
C ILE A 206 7.37 -13.66 6.98
N MET A 207 7.30 -13.75 5.65
CA MET A 207 7.41 -15.01 4.91
C MET A 207 8.76 -15.70 5.18
N CYS A 208 9.83 -14.93 5.24
CA CYS A 208 11.18 -15.42 5.53
C CYS A 208 11.44 -15.66 7.02
N ARG A 209 10.47 -15.37 7.90
CA ARG A 209 10.59 -15.41 9.38
C ARG A 209 11.73 -14.53 9.91
N LEU A 210 11.99 -13.41 9.25
CA LEU A 210 13.00 -12.42 9.56
C LEU A 210 12.34 -11.14 10.09
N VAL A 211 12.06 -11.10 11.39
CA VAL A 211 11.31 -10.01 12.03
C VAL A 211 11.97 -8.63 11.83
N GLN A 212 13.29 -8.55 11.93
CA GLN A 212 14.01 -7.28 11.72
C GLN A 212 13.82 -6.74 10.30
N ARG A 213 13.86 -7.62 9.29
CA ARG A 213 13.62 -7.25 7.89
C ARG A 213 12.18 -6.83 7.68
N ALA A 214 11.23 -7.56 8.26
CA ALA A 214 9.81 -7.21 8.20
C ALA A 214 9.53 -5.82 8.78
N LEU A 215 10.11 -5.52 9.95
CA LEU A 215 9.96 -4.22 10.60
C LEU A 215 10.59 -3.10 9.78
N LEU A 216 11.83 -3.27 9.32
CA LEU A 216 12.53 -2.22 8.59
C LEU A 216 11.86 -1.93 7.24
N ALA A 217 11.53 -2.97 6.48
CA ALA A 217 10.86 -2.81 5.19
C ALA A 217 9.41 -2.33 5.34
N GLY A 218 8.70 -2.78 6.38
CA GLY A 218 7.37 -2.30 6.73
C GLY A 218 7.36 -0.82 7.11
N VAL A 219 8.31 -0.35 7.93
CA VAL A 219 8.43 1.08 8.28
C VAL A 219 8.78 1.93 7.07
N VAL A 220 9.69 1.47 6.20
CA VAL A 220 9.99 2.16 4.94
C VAL A 220 8.74 2.25 4.06
N GLY A 221 7.97 1.16 3.97
CA GLY A 221 6.69 1.12 3.27
C GLY A 221 5.66 2.09 3.84
N LEU A 222 5.54 2.16 5.18
CA LEU A 222 4.67 3.10 5.90
C LEU A 222 4.99 4.55 5.53
N ILE A 223 6.26 4.94 5.62
CA ILE A 223 6.72 6.32 5.38
C ILE A 223 6.51 6.71 3.93
N ILE A 224 6.89 5.84 2.99
CA ILE A 224 6.72 6.10 1.56
C ILE A 224 5.24 6.15 1.18
N GLY A 225 4.42 5.26 1.73
CA GLY A 225 2.98 5.26 1.54
C GLY A 225 2.35 6.56 2.05
N LEU A 226 2.76 7.05 3.22
CA LEU A 226 2.26 8.30 3.78
C LEU A 226 2.67 9.52 2.92
N LEU A 227 3.97 9.68 2.64
CA LEU A 227 4.48 10.83 1.88
C LEU A 227 4.01 10.81 0.43
N GLY A 228 4.14 9.65 -0.23
CA GLY A 228 3.70 9.48 -1.60
C GLY A 228 2.18 9.60 -1.69
N GLY A 229 1.43 9.00 -0.76
CA GLY A 229 -0.03 9.08 -0.73
C GLY A 229 -0.54 10.51 -0.56
N PHE A 230 0.17 11.34 0.21
CA PHE A 230 -0.15 12.76 0.37
C PHE A 230 0.09 13.57 -0.90
N VAL A 231 1.19 13.34 -1.60
CA VAL A 231 1.43 13.98 -2.90
C VAL A 231 0.41 13.50 -3.94
N SER A 232 0.15 12.19 -3.97
CA SER A 232 -0.82 11.56 -4.86
C SER A 232 -2.25 12.02 -4.62
N SER A 233 -2.66 12.27 -3.37
CA SER A 233 -4.01 12.75 -3.04
C SER A 233 -4.23 14.17 -3.54
N ILE A 234 -3.23 15.06 -3.42
CA ILE A 234 -3.31 16.41 -4.00
C ILE A 234 -3.50 16.33 -5.52
N CYS A 235 -2.73 15.47 -6.20
CA CYS A 235 -2.89 15.26 -7.64
C CYS A 235 -4.27 14.67 -7.99
N ALA A 236 -4.77 13.74 -7.18
CA ALA A 236 -6.09 13.14 -7.36
C ALA A 236 -7.19 14.19 -7.24
N ASP A 237 -7.12 15.08 -6.25
CA ASP A 237 -8.11 16.14 -6.03
C ASP A 237 -8.11 17.17 -7.16
N LEU A 238 -6.92 17.54 -7.67
CA LEU A 238 -6.78 18.41 -8.84
C LEU A 238 -7.46 17.84 -10.10
N VAL A 239 -7.46 16.52 -10.24
CA VAL A 239 -8.12 15.83 -11.35
C VAL A 239 -9.62 15.65 -11.08
N TYR A 240 -9.99 15.31 -9.85
CA TYR A 240 -11.36 14.99 -9.47
C TYR A 240 -12.27 16.22 -9.46
N ALA A 241 -11.81 17.33 -8.87
CA ALA A 241 -12.61 18.54 -8.67
C ALA A 241 -13.29 19.06 -9.96
N PRO A 242 -12.59 19.28 -11.08
CA PRO A 242 -13.24 19.76 -12.31
C PRO A 242 -14.19 18.74 -12.93
N ILE A 243 -13.91 17.44 -12.79
CA ILE A 243 -14.76 16.38 -13.36
C ILE A 243 -16.04 16.24 -12.53
N SER A 244 -15.93 16.28 -11.20
CA SER A 244 -17.08 16.27 -10.30
C SER A 244 -17.96 17.52 -10.50
N ALA A 245 -17.35 18.68 -10.75
CA ALA A 245 -18.08 19.90 -11.09
C ALA A 245 -18.78 19.82 -12.47
N LEU A 246 -18.22 19.06 -13.42
CA LEU A 246 -18.88 18.79 -14.69
C LEU A 246 -20.04 17.80 -14.52
N ALA A 247 -19.85 16.75 -13.72
CA ALA A 247 -20.88 15.77 -13.39
C ALA A 247 -22.08 16.43 -12.70
N SER A 248 -21.83 17.34 -11.74
CA SER A 248 -22.89 18.04 -11.00
C SER A 248 -23.71 19.01 -11.86
N ARG A 249 -23.16 19.49 -12.99
CA ARG A 249 -23.92 20.27 -13.99
C ARG A 249 -24.87 19.42 -14.82
N GLN A 250 -24.72 18.10 -14.79
CA GLN A 250 -25.57 17.14 -15.51
C GLN A 250 -26.60 16.51 -14.58
N THR A 251 -27.35 17.35 -13.87
CA THR A 251 -28.42 16.93 -12.97
C THR A 251 -29.55 16.26 -13.75
N GLY A 252 -30.10 15.16 -13.22
CA GLY A 252 -31.27 14.49 -13.78
C GLY A 252 -32.56 15.29 -13.57
N GLU A 253 -33.70 14.70 -13.94
CA GLU A 253 -35.05 15.29 -13.73
C GLU A 253 -35.41 15.45 -12.24
N SER A 254 -34.59 14.94 -11.32
CA SER A 254 -34.72 15.10 -9.86
C SER A 254 -33.41 15.65 -9.30
N VAL A 255 -33.47 16.73 -8.52
CA VAL A 255 -32.29 17.32 -7.88
C VAL A 255 -31.72 16.31 -6.88
N GLY A 256 -30.39 16.19 -6.83
CA GLY A 256 -29.71 15.17 -6.00
C GLY A 256 -29.37 13.86 -6.72
N PHE A 257 -29.99 13.59 -7.88
CA PHE A 257 -29.62 12.46 -8.72
C PHE A 257 -28.91 12.94 -10.00
N PHE A 258 -27.76 12.33 -10.28
CA PHE A 258 -27.11 12.52 -11.56
C PHE A 258 -27.98 11.95 -12.69
N SER A 259 -28.02 12.63 -13.83
CA SER A 259 -28.45 11.98 -15.07
C SER A 259 -27.55 10.78 -15.37
N THR A 260 -27.98 9.84 -16.24
CA THR A 260 -27.12 8.72 -16.65
C THR A 260 -25.75 9.19 -17.14
N THR A 261 -25.70 10.31 -17.85
CA THR A 261 -24.44 10.92 -18.30
C THR A 261 -23.64 11.47 -17.12
N GLY A 262 -24.28 12.22 -16.21
CA GLY A 262 -23.63 12.74 -15.01
C GLY A 262 -23.04 11.63 -14.13
N PHE A 263 -23.76 10.52 -13.99
CA PHE A 263 -23.33 9.34 -13.24
C PHE A 263 -22.09 8.70 -13.87
N LEU A 264 -22.06 8.54 -15.19
CA LEU A 264 -20.89 8.00 -15.90
C LEU A 264 -19.68 8.93 -15.82
N VAL A 265 -19.89 10.25 -15.90
CA VAL A 265 -18.83 11.25 -15.73
C VAL A 265 -18.28 11.20 -14.30
N GLN A 266 -19.15 11.08 -13.30
CA GLN A 266 -18.78 10.96 -11.89
C GLN A 266 -17.95 9.69 -11.63
N MET A 267 -18.45 8.54 -12.11
CA MET A 267 -17.78 7.25 -11.99
C MET A 267 -16.41 7.26 -12.69
N GLY A 268 -16.33 7.84 -13.89
CA GLY A 268 -15.08 8.02 -14.62
C GLY A 268 -14.09 8.94 -13.91
N GLY A 269 -14.58 10.07 -13.40
CA GLY A 269 -13.79 11.03 -12.62
C GLY A 269 -13.21 10.42 -11.35
N ARG A 270 -14.04 9.67 -10.60
CA ARG A 270 -13.60 8.98 -9.38
C ARG A 270 -12.59 7.88 -9.67
N SER A 271 -12.84 7.07 -10.70
CA SER A 271 -11.89 6.04 -11.15
C SER A 271 -10.53 6.64 -11.46
N LEU A 272 -10.49 7.75 -12.21
CA LEU A 272 -9.25 8.43 -12.56
C LEU A 272 -8.56 9.02 -11.33
N ALA A 273 -9.30 9.69 -10.44
CA ALA A 273 -8.76 10.25 -9.20
C ALA A 273 -8.13 9.18 -8.32
N TRP A 274 -8.82 8.04 -8.14
CA TRP A 274 -8.31 6.92 -7.36
C TRP A 274 -7.09 6.26 -8.01
N ALA A 275 -6.99 6.28 -9.34
CA ALA A 275 -5.79 5.84 -10.05
C ALA A 275 -4.56 6.69 -9.65
N PHE A 276 -4.70 8.01 -9.57
CA PHE A 276 -3.65 8.92 -9.08
C PHE A 276 -3.33 8.69 -7.60
N ALA A 277 -4.37 8.53 -6.77
CA ALA A 277 -4.21 8.21 -5.34
C ALA A 277 -3.46 6.88 -5.12
N GLY A 278 -3.71 5.89 -5.99
CA GLY A 278 -3.12 4.55 -5.93
C GLY A 278 -1.63 4.47 -6.28
N VAL A 279 -1.10 5.43 -7.05
CA VAL A 279 0.31 5.43 -7.54
C VAL A 279 1.31 5.17 -6.42
N ALA A 280 1.14 5.82 -5.27
CA ALA A 280 2.08 5.74 -4.17
C ALA A 280 1.98 4.44 -3.34
N MET A 281 0.84 3.75 -3.38
CA MET A 281 0.54 2.62 -2.50
C MET A 281 1.45 1.40 -2.73
N GLY A 282 2.01 1.26 -3.93
CA GLY A 282 2.91 0.17 -4.31
C GLY A 282 4.40 0.52 -4.34
N LEU A 283 4.80 1.77 -4.11
CA LEU A 283 6.21 2.19 -4.21
C LEU A 283 7.06 1.70 -3.03
N GLY A 284 6.46 1.55 -1.86
CA GLY A 284 7.14 1.30 -0.59
C GLY A 284 8.06 0.07 -0.61
N GLN A 285 7.55 -1.07 -1.08
CA GLN A 285 8.33 -2.31 -1.14
C GLN A 285 9.51 -2.22 -2.12
N GLY A 286 9.28 -1.62 -3.30
CA GLY A 286 10.33 -1.42 -4.30
C GLY A 286 11.48 -0.57 -3.77
N MET A 287 11.18 0.49 -3.04
CA MET A 287 12.21 1.33 -2.42
C MET A 287 12.90 0.65 -1.23
N ALA A 288 12.16 -0.06 -0.37
CA ALA A 288 12.72 -0.81 0.76
C ALA A 288 13.74 -1.87 0.30
N LEU A 289 13.42 -2.58 -0.77
CA LEU A 289 14.28 -3.61 -1.36
C LEU A 289 15.24 -3.08 -2.43
N ARG A 290 15.25 -1.76 -2.67
CA ARG A 290 16.07 -1.08 -3.71
C ARG A 290 15.91 -1.71 -5.10
N SER A 291 14.68 -2.10 -5.45
CA SER A 291 14.33 -2.73 -6.72
C SER A 291 13.38 -1.84 -7.53
N GLY A 292 13.89 -1.28 -8.63
CA GLY A 292 13.09 -0.46 -9.55
C GLY A 292 11.97 -1.25 -10.24
N ARG A 293 12.16 -2.56 -10.48
CA ARG A 293 11.10 -3.43 -11.02
C ARG A 293 9.94 -3.59 -10.04
N LEU A 294 10.22 -3.85 -8.76
CA LEU A 294 9.17 -3.94 -7.76
C LEU A 294 8.44 -2.59 -7.60
N ALA A 295 9.18 -1.48 -7.63
CA ALA A 295 8.57 -0.14 -7.56
C ALA A 295 7.64 0.11 -8.76
N LEU A 296 8.07 -0.22 -9.98
CA LEU A 296 7.26 -0.03 -11.19
C LEU A 296 5.98 -0.87 -11.17
N TYR A 297 6.06 -2.15 -10.82
CA TYR A 297 4.88 -3.01 -10.80
C TYR A 297 3.95 -2.71 -9.62
N GLY A 298 4.49 -2.31 -8.47
CA GLY A 298 3.69 -1.77 -7.39
C GLY A 298 2.92 -0.51 -7.83
N LEU A 299 3.58 0.41 -8.55
CA LEU A 299 2.93 1.58 -9.16
C LEU A 299 1.83 1.18 -10.14
N ILE A 300 2.09 0.23 -11.05
CA ILE A 300 1.08 -0.27 -11.99
C ILE A 300 -0.11 -0.89 -11.24
N GLY A 301 0.16 -1.69 -10.21
CA GLY A 301 -0.87 -2.29 -9.37
C GLY A 301 -1.70 -1.26 -8.61
N GLY A 302 -1.08 -0.15 -8.20
CA GLY A 302 -1.74 1.00 -7.59
C GLY A 302 -2.66 1.73 -8.56
N ILE A 303 -2.20 2.02 -9.78
CA ILE A 303 -3.02 2.65 -10.84
C ILE A 303 -4.21 1.76 -11.20
N LEU A 304 -3.96 0.48 -11.52
CA LEU A 304 -5.01 -0.47 -11.87
C LEU A 304 -6.00 -0.69 -10.72
N GLY A 305 -5.48 -0.79 -9.50
CA GLY A 305 -6.29 -0.89 -8.29
C GLY A 305 -7.17 0.32 -8.08
N GLY A 306 -6.60 1.53 -8.24
CA GLY A 306 -7.32 2.78 -8.10
C GLY A 306 -8.43 2.92 -9.13
N LEU A 307 -8.15 2.61 -10.40
CA LEU A 307 -9.15 2.59 -11.47
C LEU A 307 -10.30 1.64 -11.13
N LEU A 308 -10.00 0.38 -10.78
CA LEU A 308 -11.02 -0.62 -10.47
C LEU A 308 -11.78 -0.28 -9.18
N GLY A 309 -11.10 0.17 -8.14
CA GLY A 309 -11.71 0.56 -6.87
C GLY A 309 -12.65 1.74 -7.02
N GLY A 310 -12.24 2.77 -7.77
CA GLY A 310 -13.08 3.94 -8.03
C GLY A 310 -14.25 3.64 -8.95
N LEU A 311 -14.07 2.76 -9.95
CA LEU A 311 -15.13 2.31 -10.85
C LEU A 311 -16.24 1.56 -10.12
N LEU A 312 -15.87 0.76 -9.12
CA LEU A 312 -16.82 -0.01 -8.31
C LEU A 312 -17.57 0.85 -7.28
N PHE A 313 -17.09 2.05 -6.98
CA PHE A 313 -17.65 2.87 -5.90
C PHE A 313 -19.11 3.25 -6.12
N ASP A 314 -19.41 3.98 -7.20
CA ASP A 314 -20.77 4.50 -7.46
C ASP A 314 -21.80 3.37 -7.62
N PRO A 315 -21.53 2.28 -8.37
CA PRO A 315 -22.49 1.18 -8.49
C PRO A 315 -22.79 0.49 -7.16
N ILE A 316 -21.78 0.31 -6.29
CA ILE A 316 -21.98 -0.32 -4.99
C ILE A 316 -22.80 0.61 -4.08
N ASP A 317 -22.50 1.90 -4.09
CA ASP A 317 -23.20 2.90 -3.29
C ASP A 317 -24.68 2.96 -3.66
N PHE A 318 -24.96 3.00 -4.97
CA PHE A 318 -26.30 2.97 -5.52
C PHE A 318 -27.08 1.69 -5.17
N LEU A 319 -26.44 0.52 -5.22
CA LEU A 319 -27.10 -0.77 -5.01
C LEU A 319 -27.33 -1.12 -3.53
N ILE A 320 -26.42 -0.72 -2.63
CA ILE A 320 -26.38 -1.21 -1.25
C ILE A 320 -26.87 -0.18 -0.24
N VAL A 321 -26.53 1.10 -0.39
CA VAL A 321 -26.55 2.08 0.72
C VAL A 321 -27.76 3.03 0.68
N SER A 322 -28.39 3.24 -0.49
CA SER A 322 -29.40 4.27 -0.79
C SER A 322 -30.70 4.30 0.05
N LYS A 323 -30.80 3.68 1.23
CA LYS A 323 -32.07 3.57 1.97
C LYS A 323 -32.10 3.99 3.44
N SER A 324 -30.98 4.35 4.09
CA SER A 324 -31.07 4.72 5.53
C SER A 324 -30.11 5.79 6.04
N THR A 325 -28.94 5.97 5.44
CA THR A 325 -27.94 6.96 5.87
C THR A 325 -27.03 7.34 4.70
N PRO A 326 -26.67 8.62 4.50
CA PRO A 326 -25.81 9.05 3.42
C PRO A 326 -24.35 8.70 3.76
N SER A 327 -23.96 7.42 3.62
CA SER A 327 -22.59 6.98 3.93
C SER A 327 -22.00 5.96 2.95
N GLY A 328 -20.93 6.33 2.26
CA GLY A 328 -20.27 5.50 1.24
C GLY A 328 -19.37 4.39 1.79
N HIS A 329 -19.56 3.97 3.05
CA HIS A 329 -18.61 3.14 3.80
C HIS A 329 -18.36 1.77 3.17
N TRP A 330 -19.41 1.09 2.68
CA TRP A 330 -19.27 -0.20 1.99
C TRP A 330 -18.52 -0.07 0.66
N SER A 331 -18.82 0.97 -0.11
CA SER A 331 -18.12 1.28 -1.37
C SER A 331 -16.64 1.58 -1.12
N ARG A 332 -16.32 2.34 -0.06
CA ARG A 332 -14.95 2.61 0.39
C ARG A 332 -14.23 1.31 0.80
N MET A 333 -14.87 0.46 1.61
CA MET A 333 -14.31 -0.83 2.02
C MET A 333 -13.93 -1.70 0.83
N VAL A 334 -14.87 -1.91 -0.11
CA VAL A 334 -14.65 -2.77 -1.28
C VAL A 334 -13.58 -2.15 -2.18
N GLY A 335 -13.68 -0.87 -2.49
CA GLY A 335 -12.75 -0.18 -3.37
C GLY A 335 -11.31 -0.19 -2.84
N ILE A 336 -11.10 0.13 -1.56
CA ILE A 336 -9.78 0.14 -0.91
C ILE A 336 -9.19 -1.27 -0.86
N THR A 337 -10.03 -2.28 -0.59
CA THR A 337 -9.59 -3.69 -0.60
C THR A 337 -9.13 -4.13 -1.99
N VAL A 338 -9.88 -3.75 -3.03
CA VAL A 338 -9.48 -4.00 -4.43
C VAL A 338 -8.13 -3.38 -4.73
N ILE A 339 -7.88 -2.14 -4.31
CA ILE A 339 -6.57 -1.50 -4.47
C ILE A 339 -5.46 -2.32 -3.79
N GLY A 340 -5.66 -2.72 -2.52
CA GLY A 340 -4.68 -3.52 -1.80
C GLY A 340 -4.37 -4.86 -2.50
N LEU A 341 -5.41 -5.57 -2.95
CA LEU A 341 -5.29 -6.84 -3.66
C LEU A 341 -4.51 -6.67 -4.97
N THR A 342 -4.80 -5.65 -5.78
CA THR A 342 -4.12 -5.45 -7.06
C THR A 342 -2.67 -5.01 -6.89
N VAL A 343 -2.37 -4.14 -5.92
CA VAL A 343 -1.00 -3.73 -5.61
C VAL A 343 -0.17 -4.95 -5.19
N GLY A 344 -0.68 -5.73 -4.23
CA GLY A 344 -0.02 -6.95 -3.77
C GLY A 344 0.13 -8.00 -4.86
N GLY A 345 -0.91 -8.22 -5.67
CA GLY A 345 -0.88 -9.15 -6.79
C GLY A 345 0.14 -8.77 -7.86
N MET A 346 0.24 -7.49 -8.21
CA MET A 346 1.21 -7.00 -9.20
C MET A 346 2.65 -7.08 -8.72
N ILE A 347 2.91 -6.78 -7.44
CA ILE A 347 4.24 -6.99 -6.84
C ILE A 347 4.58 -8.48 -6.82
N GLY A 348 3.61 -9.31 -6.42
CA GLY A 348 3.68 -10.75 -6.47
C GLY A 348 4.03 -11.32 -7.85
N LEU A 349 3.45 -10.74 -8.90
CA LEU A 349 3.72 -11.11 -10.29
C LEU A 349 5.17 -10.82 -10.69
N VAL A 350 5.81 -9.77 -10.14
CA VAL A 350 7.25 -9.53 -10.36
C VAL A 350 8.08 -10.71 -9.87
N GLU A 351 7.72 -11.32 -8.75
CA GLU A 351 8.46 -12.49 -8.25
C GLU A 351 8.26 -13.72 -9.14
N LEU A 352 7.10 -13.83 -9.79
CA LEU A 352 6.85 -14.88 -10.79
C LEU A 352 7.66 -14.63 -12.07
N LEU A 353 7.75 -13.37 -12.49
CA LEU A 353 8.49 -12.91 -13.67
C LEU A 353 10.00 -12.73 -13.39
N GLY A 354 10.43 -12.72 -12.13
CA GLY A 354 11.82 -12.47 -11.72
C GLY A 354 12.74 -13.69 -11.77
N ARG A 355 12.21 -14.86 -12.14
CA ARG A 355 12.95 -16.14 -12.21
C ARG A 355 13.69 -16.33 -13.54
N ASP A 356 14.31 -15.27 -14.04
CA ASP A 356 14.87 -15.29 -15.40
C ASP A 356 16.31 -15.81 -15.43
N ALA A 357 17.06 -15.80 -14.32
CA ALA A 357 18.40 -16.38 -14.28
C ALA A 357 18.89 -16.81 -12.88
N TRP A 358 19.75 -17.82 -12.85
CA TRP A 358 20.41 -18.33 -11.66
C TRP A 358 21.79 -18.92 -11.99
N PHE A 359 22.70 -18.89 -11.03
CA PHE A 359 23.95 -19.62 -11.07
C PHE A 359 23.83 -20.90 -10.26
N CYS A 360 24.12 -22.05 -10.86
CA CYS A 360 24.28 -23.31 -10.14
C CYS A 360 25.77 -23.56 -9.89
N MET A 361 26.21 -23.65 -8.62
CA MET A 361 27.60 -23.97 -8.32
C MET A 361 27.88 -25.43 -8.69
N THR A 362 28.73 -25.66 -9.67
CA THR A 362 29.11 -27.01 -10.10
C THR A 362 30.32 -27.52 -9.31
N LYS A 363 31.27 -26.64 -8.96
CA LYS A 363 32.47 -26.98 -8.19
C LYS A 363 32.72 -25.94 -7.09
N GLY A 364 33.01 -26.40 -5.88
CA GLY A 364 33.31 -25.54 -4.73
C GLY A 364 32.64 -26.02 -3.44
N PRO A 365 32.83 -25.31 -2.32
CA PRO A 365 32.29 -25.70 -1.00
C PRO A 365 30.77 -25.81 -0.94
N LEU A 366 30.06 -25.19 -1.88
CA LEU A 366 28.59 -25.18 -1.98
C LEU A 366 28.10 -25.82 -3.29
N SER A 367 28.83 -26.83 -3.82
CA SER A 367 28.42 -27.54 -5.04
C SER A 367 26.97 -28.05 -4.97
N GLY A 368 26.24 -27.91 -6.07
CA GLY A 368 24.80 -28.18 -6.19
C GLY A 368 23.90 -27.03 -5.72
N LYS A 369 24.44 -25.97 -5.10
CA LYS A 369 23.65 -24.82 -4.66
C LYS A 369 23.37 -23.86 -5.82
N GLU A 370 22.12 -23.41 -5.89
CA GLU A 370 21.69 -22.36 -6.81
C GLU A 370 21.66 -20.98 -6.15
N PHE A 371 22.07 -19.97 -6.90
CA PHE A 371 22.10 -18.56 -6.52
C PHE A 371 21.27 -17.78 -7.55
N LEU A 372 20.13 -17.24 -7.13
CA LEU A 372 19.23 -16.48 -7.99
C LEU A 372 19.86 -15.13 -8.37
N VAL A 373 19.63 -14.70 -9.61
CA VAL A 373 20.02 -13.36 -10.07
C VAL A 373 18.82 -12.42 -9.90
N PHE A 374 18.84 -11.58 -8.87
CA PHE A 374 17.68 -10.75 -8.50
C PHE A 374 17.95 -9.23 -8.49
N LYS A 375 19.21 -8.81 -8.51
CA LYS A 375 19.59 -7.38 -8.61
C LYS A 375 20.14 -7.07 -10.01
N ASN A 376 19.97 -5.81 -10.44
CA ASN A 376 20.62 -5.32 -11.67
C ASN A 376 22.15 -5.40 -11.60
N THR A 377 22.71 -5.40 -10.39
CA THR A 377 24.14 -5.54 -10.15
C THR A 377 24.35 -6.41 -8.93
N MET A 378 25.02 -7.55 -9.11
CA MET A 378 25.37 -8.48 -8.02
C MET A 378 26.89 -8.59 -7.90
N ARG A 379 27.41 -8.48 -6.68
CA ARG A 379 28.82 -8.62 -6.35
C ARG A 379 29.11 -10.06 -5.95
N MET A 380 30.20 -10.60 -6.46
CA MET A 380 30.68 -11.95 -6.15
C MET A 380 32.11 -11.88 -5.60
N GLY A 381 32.38 -12.58 -4.51
CA GLY A 381 33.71 -12.58 -3.90
C GLY A 381 33.74 -13.19 -2.50
N CYS A 382 34.92 -13.19 -1.89
CA CYS A 382 35.13 -13.68 -0.53
C CYS A 382 34.86 -12.60 0.54
N SER A 383 34.47 -11.39 0.14
CA SER A 383 33.91 -10.43 1.10
C SER A 383 32.54 -10.93 1.58
N PRO A 384 32.27 -10.95 2.89
CA PRO A 384 30.92 -11.16 3.42
C PRO A 384 29.93 -10.07 2.98
N ARG A 385 30.39 -8.97 2.36
CA ARG A 385 29.53 -7.93 1.77
C ARG A 385 29.11 -8.22 0.33
N SER A 386 29.59 -9.31 -0.27
CA SER A 386 29.20 -9.77 -1.60
C SER A 386 27.79 -10.38 -1.59
N ASP A 387 27.02 -10.15 -2.64
CA ASP A 387 25.70 -10.77 -2.83
C ASP A 387 25.83 -12.29 -3.02
N ILE A 388 26.84 -12.73 -3.77
CA ILE A 388 27.27 -14.13 -3.81
C ILE A 388 28.56 -14.26 -3.02
N TYR A 389 28.41 -14.63 -1.75
CA TYR A 389 29.53 -14.83 -0.83
C TYR A 389 30.19 -16.20 -1.02
N LEU A 390 31.47 -16.17 -1.45
CA LEU A 390 32.31 -17.34 -1.68
C LEU A 390 33.35 -17.46 -0.58
N PHE A 391 33.04 -18.26 0.44
CA PHE A 391 33.97 -18.49 1.55
C PHE A 391 34.92 -19.65 1.27
N ASN A 392 36.11 -19.59 1.89
CA ASN A 392 37.08 -20.69 1.91
C ASN A 392 37.61 -21.09 0.52
N ASP A 393 37.73 -20.12 -0.39
CA ASP A 393 38.44 -20.25 -1.66
C ASP A 393 39.56 -19.20 -1.73
N PRO A 394 40.85 -19.58 -1.54
CA PRO A 394 41.97 -18.66 -1.60
C PRO A 394 42.16 -18.00 -2.97
N GLY A 395 41.62 -18.60 -4.03
CA GLY A 395 41.65 -18.06 -5.38
C GLY A 395 40.56 -17.03 -5.64
N VAL A 396 39.80 -16.61 -4.62
CA VAL A 396 38.72 -15.63 -4.76
C VAL A 396 39.06 -14.34 -4.02
N ALA A 397 39.17 -13.23 -4.76
CA ALA A 397 39.32 -11.89 -4.20
C ALA A 397 38.13 -11.43 -3.36
N GLU A 398 38.35 -10.42 -2.51
CA GLU A 398 37.30 -9.80 -1.69
C GLU A 398 36.15 -9.30 -2.58
N HIS A 399 36.50 -8.61 -3.67
CA HIS A 399 35.62 -8.15 -4.73
C HIS A 399 36.10 -8.76 -6.06
N HIS A 400 35.67 -9.98 -6.36
CA HIS A 400 36.20 -10.74 -7.49
C HIS A 400 35.52 -10.38 -8.81
N ALA A 401 34.19 -10.38 -8.83
CA ALA A 401 33.42 -10.12 -10.04
C ALA A 401 32.13 -9.36 -9.74
N ILE A 402 31.63 -8.65 -10.75
CA ILE A 402 30.30 -8.04 -10.77
C ILE A 402 29.50 -8.63 -11.92
N LEU A 403 28.30 -9.10 -11.62
CA LEU A 403 27.29 -9.45 -12.61
C LEU A 403 26.36 -8.27 -12.82
N ARG A 404 26.18 -7.85 -14.07
CA ARG A 404 25.24 -6.81 -14.49
C ARG A 404 24.11 -7.44 -15.29
N ALA A 405 22.87 -7.19 -14.89
CA ALA A 405 21.67 -7.57 -15.63
C ALA A 405 21.10 -6.30 -16.30
N THR A 406 21.21 -6.22 -17.62
CA THR A 406 20.78 -5.06 -18.42
C THR A 406 19.88 -5.53 -19.56
N GLY A 407 18.61 -5.11 -19.57
CA GLY A 407 17.70 -5.36 -20.70
C GLY A 407 17.53 -6.84 -21.09
N GLY A 408 17.53 -7.76 -20.12
CA GLY A 408 17.43 -9.21 -20.37
C GLY A 408 18.74 -9.87 -20.80
N SER A 409 19.84 -9.12 -20.85
CA SER A 409 21.19 -9.64 -21.02
C SER A 409 21.95 -9.65 -19.69
N TYR A 410 22.79 -10.65 -19.51
CA TYR A 410 23.62 -10.80 -18.32
C TYR A 410 25.08 -10.67 -18.74
N GLU A 411 25.84 -9.82 -18.04
CA GLU A 411 27.25 -9.59 -18.30
C GLU A 411 28.03 -9.75 -17.00
N ILE A 412 29.13 -10.51 -17.04
CA ILE A 412 30.06 -10.63 -15.92
C ILE A 412 31.30 -9.80 -16.20
N GLU A 413 31.77 -9.08 -15.19
CA GLU A 413 32.94 -8.21 -15.22
C GLU A 413 33.88 -8.59 -14.07
N GLY A 414 35.15 -8.86 -14.37
CA GLY A 414 36.18 -9.09 -13.37
C GLY A 414 36.64 -7.76 -12.76
N MET A 415 36.71 -7.71 -11.43
CA MET A 415 37.02 -6.49 -10.68
C MET A 415 38.48 -6.41 -10.22
N ASP A 416 39.16 -7.56 -10.13
CA ASP A 416 40.54 -7.64 -9.69
C ASP A 416 41.39 -8.32 -10.78
N GLY A 417 42.42 -7.62 -11.27
CA GLY A 417 43.31 -8.14 -12.31
C GLY A 417 44.20 -9.30 -11.84
N ALA A 418 44.42 -9.45 -10.54
CA ALA A 418 45.20 -10.56 -9.97
C ALA A 418 44.38 -11.86 -9.89
N PHE A 419 43.05 -11.77 -9.93
CA PHE A 419 42.14 -12.91 -9.80
C PHE A 419 41.25 -13.03 -11.05
N PRO A 420 41.66 -13.86 -12.03
CA PRO A 420 40.98 -13.92 -13.31
C PRO A 420 39.59 -14.56 -13.22
N VAL A 421 38.60 -13.91 -13.81
CA VAL A 421 37.28 -14.51 -14.10
C VAL A 421 37.41 -15.34 -15.37
N THR A 422 36.90 -16.58 -15.34
CA THR A 422 36.83 -17.43 -16.53
C THR A 422 35.40 -17.65 -16.97
N VAL A 423 35.15 -17.62 -18.29
CA VAL A 423 33.88 -18.02 -18.90
C VAL A 423 34.17 -19.07 -19.96
N ASN A 424 33.57 -20.25 -19.82
CA ASN A 424 33.83 -21.44 -20.66
C ASN A 424 35.33 -21.75 -20.79
N GLY A 425 36.06 -21.63 -19.68
CA GLY A 425 37.51 -21.89 -19.59
C GLY A 425 38.41 -20.77 -20.13
N ARG A 426 37.87 -19.66 -20.64
CA ARG A 426 38.65 -18.52 -21.13
C ARG A 426 38.65 -17.38 -20.13
N VAL A 427 39.83 -16.80 -19.86
CA VAL A 427 39.94 -15.61 -19.00
C VAL A 427 39.29 -14.41 -19.70
N VAL A 428 38.39 -13.73 -19.00
CA VAL A 428 37.67 -12.56 -19.51
C VAL A 428 37.78 -11.39 -18.54
N LYS A 429 37.91 -10.17 -19.07
CA LYS A 429 37.70 -8.95 -18.27
C LYS A 429 36.22 -8.63 -18.15
N ARG A 430 35.47 -8.83 -19.23
CA ARG A 430 34.03 -8.63 -19.32
C ARG A 430 33.47 -9.59 -20.37
N SER A 431 32.34 -10.24 -20.09
CA SER A 431 31.71 -11.18 -21.02
C SER A 431 30.20 -11.25 -20.81
N ARG A 432 29.45 -11.29 -21.91
CA ARG A 432 28.01 -11.56 -21.87
C ARG A 432 27.78 -13.06 -21.67
N LEU A 433 26.95 -13.41 -20.70
CA LEU A 433 26.58 -14.77 -20.35
C LEU A 433 25.36 -15.25 -21.14
N ARG A 434 25.37 -16.53 -21.49
CA ARG A 434 24.29 -17.27 -22.14
C ARG A 434 23.90 -18.47 -21.30
N HIS A 435 22.66 -18.95 -21.46
CA HIS A 435 22.20 -20.17 -20.81
C HIS A 435 23.20 -21.33 -21.06
N GLY A 436 23.66 -21.95 -19.98
CA GLY A 436 24.63 -23.04 -19.98
C GLY A 436 26.09 -22.63 -19.81
N ASP A 437 26.42 -21.32 -19.86
CA ASP A 437 27.81 -20.87 -19.74
C ASP A 437 28.43 -21.25 -18.38
N GLN A 438 29.67 -21.72 -18.41
CA GLN A 438 30.42 -22.03 -17.20
C GLN A 438 31.25 -20.83 -16.75
N VAL A 439 31.03 -20.35 -15.53
CA VAL A 439 31.78 -19.24 -14.94
C VAL A 439 32.68 -19.76 -13.83
N GLY A 440 33.97 -19.44 -13.89
CA GLY A 440 34.94 -19.81 -12.85
C GLY A 440 35.49 -18.59 -12.12
N LEU A 441 35.49 -18.66 -10.79
CA LEU A 441 36.06 -17.68 -9.86
C LEU A 441 36.97 -18.43 -8.89
N GLY A 442 38.29 -18.33 -9.05
CA GLY A 442 39.24 -19.13 -8.28
C GLY A 442 39.08 -20.64 -8.54
N SER A 443 38.91 -21.43 -7.47
CA SER A 443 38.63 -22.87 -7.59
C SER A 443 37.14 -23.20 -7.77
N THR A 444 36.28 -22.20 -7.61
CA THR A 444 34.82 -22.32 -7.67
C THR A 444 34.33 -22.20 -9.11
N GLN A 445 33.41 -23.08 -9.52
CA GLN A 445 32.76 -23.04 -10.83
C GLN A 445 31.24 -22.99 -10.69
N PHE A 446 30.61 -22.28 -11.61
CA PHE A 446 29.18 -22.15 -11.75
C PHE A 446 28.74 -22.46 -13.17
N THR A 447 27.52 -22.93 -13.33
CA THR A 447 26.78 -22.88 -14.59
C THR A 447 25.75 -21.78 -14.51
N PHE A 448 25.78 -20.85 -15.45
CA PHE A 448 24.78 -19.81 -15.60
C PHE A 448 23.57 -20.37 -16.35
N ASN A 449 22.40 -20.31 -15.73
CA ASN A 449 21.15 -20.68 -16.35
C ASN A 449 20.27 -19.45 -16.46
N CYS A 450 19.61 -19.26 -17.59
CA CYS A 450 18.52 -18.31 -17.73
C CYS A 450 17.30 -18.93 -18.40
N LYS A 451 16.09 -18.45 -18.11
CA LYS A 451 14.91 -18.85 -18.89
C LYS A 451 15.12 -18.34 -20.31
N THR A 452 15.38 -19.25 -21.24
CA THR A 452 15.45 -18.94 -22.66
C THR A 452 14.01 -18.70 -23.12
N ASN A 453 13.64 -17.44 -23.36
CA ASN A 453 12.44 -17.16 -24.15
C ASN A 453 12.74 -17.66 -25.57
N ASN A 454 12.31 -18.89 -25.89
CA ASN A 454 12.10 -19.27 -27.28
C ASN A 454 11.00 -18.35 -27.81
N HIS A 455 11.40 -17.35 -28.60
CA HIS A 455 10.49 -16.62 -29.46
C HIS A 455 10.08 -17.49 -30.65
#